data_AF-A0A0P0FT92-F1
#
_entry.id   AF-A0A0P0FT92-F1
#
_cell.length_a   1.000
_cell.length_b   1.000
_cell.length_c   1.000
_cell.angle_alpha   90.00
_cell.angle_beta   90.00
_cell.angle_gamma   90.00
#
_symmetry.space_group_name_H-M   'P 1'
#
loop_
_entity.id
_entity.type
_entity.pdbx_description
1 polymer ?
#
loop_
_entity_poly.entity_id
_entity_poly.type
_entity_poly.pdbx_seq_one_letter_code
_entity_poly.pdbx_strand_id
1 'polypeptide(L)'
;MDENRKKKSTKGVGRKPKPDPAVHRYVVRLNSEENGRFDIQFQKSGLKERSKFIKAMIFGREIKVVKIDKATMDYYVRLTNFYYQFQGIGNNYNQTVKAVKTNFGEKRAYALLRNLEKATIDLVLLSKRIILLTREFEEEYLIKRKREEE
;
A
#
# COMPACT_ATOMS: atom_id res chain seq x y z
N MET A 1 -23.61 -4.93 28.96
CA MET A 1 -23.86 -4.35 30.29
C MET A 1 -24.89 -3.23 30.10
N ASP A 2 -26.17 -3.59 30.16
CA ASP A 2 -27.30 -2.67 30.07
C ASP A 2 -27.49 -1.95 31.40
N GLU A 3 -26.94 -0.74 31.52
CA GLU A 3 -27.21 0.12 32.67
C GLU A 3 -28.49 0.95 32.47
N ASN A 4 -29.56 0.31 32.94
CA ASN A 4 -30.80 0.81 33.50
C ASN A 4 -30.80 2.30 33.97
N ARG A 5 -30.86 3.26 33.04
CA ARG A 5 -31.22 4.65 33.36
C ARG A 5 -32.74 4.82 33.36
N LYS A 6 -33.35 4.69 34.54
CA LYS A 6 -34.73 5.13 34.83
C LYS A 6 -34.94 6.58 34.34
N LYS A 7 -35.49 6.76 33.13
CA LYS A 7 -35.96 8.06 32.65
C LYS A 7 -37.24 8.41 33.41
N LYS A 8 -37.15 9.35 34.34
CA LYS A 8 -38.33 10.03 34.92
C LYS A 8 -39.16 10.59 33.76
N SER A 9 -40.26 9.94 33.43
CA SER A 9 -41.24 10.44 32.46
C SER A 9 -42.02 11.59 33.09
N THR A 10 -41.43 12.78 33.14
CA THR A 10 -42.23 13.98 33.34
C THR A 10 -43.14 14.12 32.13
N LYS A 11 -44.46 14.00 32.37
CA LYS A 11 -45.52 14.33 31.41
C LYS A 11 -45.41 15.83 31.08
N GLY A 12 -44.49 16.17 30.19
CA GLY A 12 -44.29 17.53 29.68
C GLY A 12 -44.76 17.59 28.23
N VAL A 13 -45.67 18.51 27.95
CA VAL A 13 -46.09 18.84 26.59
C VAL A 13 -44.84 19.19 25.77
N GLY A 14 -44.50 18.37 24.77
CA GLY A 14 -43.29 18.57 23.98
C GLY A 14 -42.90 17.36 23.12
N ARG A 15 -41.88 17.55 22.27
CA ARG A 15 -41.36 16.49 21.40
C ARG A 15 -40.77 15.36 22.24
N LYS A 16 -41.20 14.12 21.97
CA LYS A 16 -40.66 12.92 22.61
C LYS A 16 -39.11 12.92 22.54
N PRO A 17 -38.41 12.77 23.67
CA PRO A 17 -36.95 12.76 23.68
C PRO A 17 -36.42 11.56 22.90
N LYS A 18 -35.27 11.74 22.23
CA LYS A 18 -34.59 10.65 21.52
C LYS A 18 -34.13 9.57 22.51
N PRO A 19 -34.10 8.28 22.11
CA PRO A 19 -33.60 7.20 22.95
C PRO A 19 -32.15 7.45 23.34
N ASP A 20 -31.30 7.79 22.37
CA ASP A 20 -29.88 8.16 22.54
C ASP A 20 -29.61 9.57 21.97
N PRO A 21 -29.52 10.61 22.82
CA PRO A 21 -29.18 11.97 22.38
C PRO A 21 -27.66 12.13 22.17
N ALA A 22 -27.26 12.86 21.13
CA ALA A 22 -25.85 13.22 20.93
C ALA A 22 -25.41 14.30 21.94
N VAL A 23 -24.88 13.88 23.09
CA VAL A 23 -24.48 14.79 24.20
C VAL A 23 -23.04 15.28 24.07
N HIS A 24 -22.14 14.48 23.48
CA HIS A 24 -20.72 14.85 23.36
C HIS A 24 -20.49 15.83 22.20
N ARG A 25 -19.79 16.93 22.49
CA ARG A 25 -19.43 17.98 21.52
C ARG A 25 -17.92 18.18 21.52
N TYR A 26 -17.32 18.06 20.34
CA TYR A 26 -15.92 18.38 20.08
C TYR A 26 -15.86 19.59 19.15
N VAL A 27 -15.04 20.58 19.49
CA VAL A 27 -14.86 21.81 18.71
C VAL A 27 -13.55 21.71 17.96
N VAL A 28 -13.61 21.85 16.63
CA VAL A 28 -12.43 21.93 15.76
C VAL A 28 -12.32 23.37 15.26
N ARG A 29 -11.12 23.95 15.38
CA ARG A 29 -10.81 25.27 14.81
C ARG A 29 -10.02 25.06 13.54
N LEU A 30 -10.42 25.73 12.46
CA LEU A 30 -9.75 25.70 11.17
C LEU A 30 -9.12 27.06 10.91
N ASN A 31 -7.94 27.08 10.30
CA ASN A 31 -7.38 28.31 9.74
C ASN A 31 -8.08 28.67 8.41
N SER A 32 -7.77 29.84 7.85
CA SER A 32 -8.44 30.34 6.63
C SER A 32 -8.29 29.41 5.43
N GLU A 33 -7.11 28.79 5.26
CA GLU A 33 -6.84 27.88 4.14
C GLU A 33 -7.58 26.54 4.30
N GLU A 34 -7.53 25.97 5.50
CA GLU A 34 -8.26 24.75 5.86
C GLU A 34 -9.77 24.94 5.70
N ASN A 35 -10.30 26.10 6.09
CA ASN A 35 -11.72 26.41 5.92
C ASN A 35 -12.11 26.49 4.43
N GLY A 36 -11.27 27.10 3.59
CA GLY A 36 -11.50 27.14 2.15
C GLY A 36 -11.57 25.74 1.53
N ARG A 37 -10.64 24.85 1.90
CA ARG A 37 -10.66 23.44 1.47
C ARG A 37 -11.90 22.70 1.97
N PHE A 38 -12.30 22.95 3.23
CA PHE A 38 -13.49 22.35 3.82
C PHE A 38 -14.77 22.75 3.09
N ASP A 39 -14.97 24.05 2.79
CA ASP A 39 -16.19 24.53 2.13
C ASP A 39 -16.33 23.95 0.71
N ILE A 40 -15.23 23.79 -0.04
CA ILE A 40 -15.24 23.13 -1.35
C ILE A 40 -15.72 21.67 -1.24
N GLN A 41 -15.18 20.92 -0.28
CA GLN A 41 -15.57 19.52 -0.08
C GLN A 41 -17.01 19.40 0.41
N PHE A 42 -17.44 20.31 1.29
CA PHE A 42 -18.81 20.37 1.79
C PHE A 42 -19.81 20.61 0.65
N GLN A 43 -19.55 21.58 -0.23
CA GLN A 43 -20.40 21.86 -1.39
C GLN A 43 -20.50 20.65 -2.32
N LYS A 44 -19.37 19.99 -2.61
CA LYS A 44 -19.32 18.77 -3.43
C LYS A 44 -20.12 17.60 -2.82
N SER A 45 -20.27 17.56 -1.50
CA SER A 45 -21.00 16.48 -0.83
C SER A 45 -22.52 16.53 -0.99
N GLY A 46 -23.08 17.70 -1.38
CA GLY A 46 -24.53 17.90 -1.50
C GLY A 46 -25.30 17.87 -0.17
N LEU A 47 -24.61 17.78 0.98
CA LEU A 47 -25.24 17.76 2.30
C LEU A 47 -25.66 19.17 2.74
N LYS A 48 -26.81 19.26 3.43
CA LYS A 48 -27.36 20.54 3.91
C LYS A 48 -26.68 21.08 5.17
N GLU A 49 -26.08 20.21 5.97
CA GLU A 49 -25.53 20.56 7.29
C GLU A 49 -24.06 20.16 7.38
N ARG A 50 -23.19 21.11 7.73
CA ARG A 50 -21.74 20.90 7.93
C ARG A 50 -21.44 19.80 8.95
N SER A 51 -22.22 19.72 10.03
CA SER A 51 -22.04 18.69 11.07
C SER A 51 -22.36 17.27 10.58
N LYS A 52 -23.33 17.12 9.66
CA LYS A 52 -23.63 15.82 9.05
C LYS A 52 -22.52 15.40 8.09
N PHE A 53 -21.97 16.36 7.34
CA PHE A 53 -20.81 16.13 6.49
C PHE A 53 -19.59 15.66 7.29
N ILE A 54 -19.27 16.34 8.39
CA ILE A 54 -18.16 15.93 9.27
C ILE A 54 -18.37 14.51 9.82
N LYS A 55 -19.58 14.20 10.32
CA LYS A 55 -19.89 12.84 10.81
C LYS A 55 -19.78 11.78 9.71
N ALA A 56 -20.27 12.08 8.51
CA ALA A 56 -20.17 11.17 7.37
C ALA A 56 -18.71 10.99 6.92
N MET A 57 -17.87 12.02 7.03
CA MET A 57 -16.46 11.92 6.66
C MET A 57 -15.65 11.12 7.69
N ILE A 58 -15.92 11.30 8.99
CA ILE A 58 -15.22 10.62 10.09
C ILE A 58 -15.68 9.16 10.23
N PHE A 59 -16.98 8.89 10.09
CA PHE A 59 -17.56 7.56 10.37
C PHE A 59 -18.11 6.83 9.15
N GLY A 60 -18.29 7.53 8.03
CA GLY A 60 -18.74 6.92 6.76
C GLY A 60 -17.60 6.48 5.85
N ARG A 61 -16.35 6.82 6.19
CA ARG A 61 -15.16 6.20 5.61
C ARG A 61 -14.50 5.36 6.68
N GLU A 62 -14.22 4.10 6.40
CA GLU A 62 -13.33 3.32 7.26
C GLU A 62 -12.00 4.05 7.34
N ILE A 63 -11.65 4.55 8.52
CA ILE A 63 -10.29 5.02 8.79
C ILE A 63 -9.44 3.76 8.89
N LYS A 64 -8.98 3.24 7.75
CA LYS A 64 -7.97 2.20 7.71
C LYS A 64 -6.65 2.86 8.14
N VAL A 65 -6.36 2.79 9.45
CA VAL A 65 -5.04 3.15 9.97
C VAL A 65 -4.06 2.07 9.49
N VAL A 66 -3.55 2.24 8.28
CA VAL A 66 -2.47 1.40 7.78
C VAL A 66 -1.20 1.89 8.47
N LYS A 67 -0.68 1.11 9.40
CA LYS A 67 0.70 1.28 9.87
C LYS A 67 1.61 0.92 8.70
N ILE A 68 2.05 1.92 7.94
CA ILE A 68 2.92 1.71 6.78
C ILE A 68 4.33 1.49 7.32
N ASP A 69 4.78 0.23 7.26
CA ASP A 69 6.21 -0.05 7.36
C ASP A 69 6.87 0.28 6.01
N LYS A 70 7.52 1.44 5.97
CA LYS A 70 8.18 1.98 4.77
C LYS A 70 9.28 1.04 4.25
N ALA A 71 9.98 0.33 5.14
CA ALA A 71 11.06 -0.57 4.76
C ALA A 71 10.51 -1.78 3.98
N THR A 72 9.40 -2.34 4.45
CA THR A 72 8.73 -3.46 3.78
C THR A 72 8.15 -3.05 2.43
N MET A 73 7.60 -1.84 2.31
CA MET A 73 7.06 -1.34 1.05
C MET A 73 8.16 -1.09 0.01
N ASP A 74 9.27 -0.47 0.41
CA ASP A 74 10.45 -0.28 -0.45
C ASP A 74 11.05 -1.62 -0.91
N TYR A 75 11.02 -2.65 -0.04
CA TYR A 75 11.43 -4.00 -0.41
C TYR A 75 10.56 -4.59 -1.54
N TYR A 76 9.23 -4.52 -1.43
CA TYR A 76 8.32 -5.00 -2.49
C TYR A 76 8.49 -4.25 -3.82
N VAL A 77 8.69 -2.93 -3.76
CA VAL A 77 8.96 -2.12 -4.96
C VAL A 77 10.26 -2.57 -5.63
N ARG A 78 11.32 -2.80 -4.85
CA ARG A 78 12.60 -3.29 -5.38
C ARG A 78 12.47 -4.68 -6.01
N LEU A 79 11.71 -5.59 -5.39
CA LEU A 79 11.47 -6.93 -5.94
C LEU A 79 10.71 -6.86 -7.28
N THR A 80 9.71 -5.99 -7.37
CA THR A 80 8.95 -5.76 -8.60
C THR A 80 9.84 -5.18 -9.71
N ASN A 81 10.74 -4.26 -9.36
CA ASN A 81 11.70 -3.71 -10.32
C ASN A 81 12.69 -4.77 -10.83
N PHE A 82 13.12 -5.70 -9.98
CA PHE A 82 13.98 -6.82 -10.41
C PHE A 82 13.29 -7.69 -11.47
N TYR A 83 12.00 -7.96 -11.32
CA TYR A 83 11.25 -8.74 -12.31
C TYR A 83 11.33 -8.10 -13.72
N TYR A 84 11.11 -6.79 -13.81
CA TYR A 84 11.22 -6.07 -15.09
C TYR A 84 12.65 -6.08 -15.66
N GLN A 85 13.66 -6.01 -14.79
CA GLN A 85 15.06 -6.12 -15.22
C GLN A 85 15.37 -7.50 -15.82
N PHE A 86 14.90 -8.59 -15.20
CA PHE A 86 15.07 -9.95 -15.75
C PHE A 86 14.37 -10.11 -17.09
N GLN A 87 13.16 -9.57 -17.24
CA GLN A 87 12.44 -9.58 -18.51
C GLN A 87 13.23 -8.82 -19.60
N GLY A 88 13.77 -7.64 -19.26
CA GLY A 88 14.61 -6.84 -20.15
C GLY A 88 15.89 -7.59 -20.58
N ILE A 89 16.57 -8.24 -19.64
CA ILE A 89 17.75 -9.07 -19.92
C ILE A 89 17.40 -10.21 -20.87
N GLY A 90 16.28 -10.92 -20.63
CA GLY A 90 15.84 -12.02 -21.51
C GLY A 90 15.53 -11.56 -22.94
N ASN A 91 14.87 -10.42 -23.10
CA ASN A 91 14.62 -9.82 -24.41
C ASN A 91 15.91 -9.44 -25.12
N ASN A 92 16.84 -8.79 -24.41
CA ASN A 92 18.14 -8.40 -24.96
C ASN A 92 18.97 -9.63 -25.34
N TYR A 93 18.96 -10.68 -24.52
CA TYR A 93 19.64 -11.94 -24.79
C TYR A 93 19.19 -12.53 -26.13
N ASN A 94 17.88 -12.65 -26.35
CA ASN A 94 17.31 -13.15 -27.60
C ASN A 94 17.73 -12.29 -28.81
N GLN A 95 17.71 -10.97 -28.66
CA GLN A 95 18.12 -10.04 -29.71
C GLN A 95 19.61 -10.20 -30.04
N THR A 96 20.48 -10.27 -29.02
CA THR A 96 21.91 -10.43 -29.19
C THR A 96 22.23 -11.75 -29.88
N VAL A 97 21.67 -12.88 -29.45
CA VAL A 97 21.90 -14.19 -30.09
C VAL A 97 21.46 -14.17 -31.56
N LYS A 98 20.29 -13.59 -31.86
CA LYS A 98 19.79 -13.46 -33.24
C LYS A 98 20.72 -12.59 -34.09
N ALA A 99 21.19 -11.46 -33.56
CA ALA A 99 22.12 -10.56 -34.23
C ALA A 99 23.49 -11.23 -34.47
N VAL A 100 24.01 -11.95 -33.48
CA VAL A 100 25.28 -12.69 -33.59
C VAL A 100 25.19 -13.74 -34.69
N LYS A 101 24.09 -14.51 -34.75
CA LYS A 101 23.85 -15.52 -35.79
C LYS A 101 23.77 -14.92 -37.21
N THR A 102 23.19 -13.73 -37.33
CA THR A 102 22.90 -13.12 -38.65
C THR A 102 24.08 -12.35 -39.22
N ASN A 103 24.85 -11.67 -38.36
CA ASN A 103 25.82 -10.66 -38.79
C ASN A 103 27.30 -11.12 -38.75
N PHE A 104 27.60 -12.26 -38.12
CA PHE A 104 28.99 -12.72 -37.93
C PHE A 104 29.21 -14.13 -38.47
N GLY A 105 30.40 -14.39 -39.02
CA GLY A 105 30.84 -15.73 -39.38
C GLY A 105 31.10 -16.62 -38.16
N GLU A 106 31.01 -17.93 -38.34
CA GLU A 106 30.97 -18.94 -37.27
C GLU A 106 32.05 -18.79 -36.19
N LYS A 107 33.32 -18.60 -36.58
CA LYS A 107 34.42 -18.43 -35.61
C LYS A 107 34.23 -17.23 -34.69
N ARG A 108 33.75 -16.10 -35.21
CA ARG A 108 33.50 -14.88 -34.41
C ARG A 108 32.22 -15.00 -33.60
N ALA A 109 31.17 -15.59 -34.17
CA ALA A 109 29.92 -15.86 -33.47
C ALA A 109 30.16 -16.76 -32.25
N TYR A 110 30.95 -17.82 -32.39
CA TYR A 110 31.29 -18.73 -31.30
C TYR A 110 32.03 -18.03 -30.14
N ALA A 111 33.01 -17.18 -30.47
CA ALA A 111 33.74 -16.41 -29.45
C ALA A 111 32.81 -15.45 -28.67
N LEU A 112 31.90 -14.78 -29.36
CA LEU A 112 30.91 -13.88 -28.74
C LEU A 112 29.90 -14.64 -27.88
N LEU A 113 29.41 -15.78 -28.34
CA LEU A 113 28.49 -16.63 -27.58
C LEU A 113 29.13 -17.17 -26.29
N ARG A 114 30.42 -17.53 -26.32
CA ARG A 114 31.14 -17.97 -25.12
C ARG A 114 31.25 -16.86 -24.06
N ASN A 115 31.41 -15.61 -24.49
CA ASN A 115 31.41 -14.48 -23.55
C ASN A 115 30.02 -14.24 -22.97
N LEU A 116 28.97 -14.38 -23.79
CA LEU A 116 27.58 -14.29 -23.35
C LEU A 116 27.23 -15.40 -22.35
N GLU A 117 27.71 -16.62 -22.58
CA GLU A 117 27.55 -17.76 -21.68
C GLU A 117 28.15 -17.46 -20.30
N LYS A 118 29.38 -16.93 -20.24
CA LYS A 118 30.02 -16.54 -18.97
C LYS A 118 29.18 -15.51 -18.19
N ALA A 119 28.73 -14.45 -18.86
CA ALA A 119 27.87 -13.45 -18.24
C ALA A 119 26.53 -14.04 -17.74
N THR A 120 26.01 -15.04 -18.45
CA THR A 120 24.78 -15.75 -18.06
C THR A 120 25.00 -16.61 -16.81
N ILE A 121 26.16 -17.25 -16.67
CA ILE A 121 26.54 -18.00 -15.47
C ILE A 121 26.61 -17.07 -14.25
N ASP A 122 27.25 -15.90 -14.39
CA ASP A 122 27.33 -14.91 -13.32
C ASP A 122 25.94 -14.41 -12.91
N LEU A 123 25.05 -14.18 -13.88
CA LEU A 123 23.66 -13.81 -13.61
C LEU A 123 22.90 -14.89 -12.84
N VAL A 124 23.08 -16.16 -13.18
CA VAL A 124 22.47 -17.29 -12.45
C VAL A 124 22.98 -17.35 -11.01
N LEU A 125 24.28 -17.16 -10.79
CA LEU A 125 24.87 -17.13 -9.44
C LEU A 125 24.29 -15.99 -8.59
N LEU A 126 24.21 -14.77 -9.16
CA LEU A 126 23.58 -13.63 -8.49
C LEU A 126 22.11 -13.90 -8.16
N SER A 127 21.36 -14.47 -9.10
CA SER A 127 19.94 -14.79 -8.91
C SER A 127 19.72 -15.80 -7.76
N LYS A 128 20.56 -16.83 -7.67
CA LYS A 128 20.53 -17.79 -6.55
C LYS A 128 20.82 -17.09 -5.22
N ARG A 129 21.78 -16.18 -5.19
CA ARG A 129 22.12 -15.41 -3.97
C ARG A 129 20.99 -14.49 -3.53
N ILE A 130 20.28 -13.85 -4.47
CA ILE A 130 19.09 -13.03 -4.17
C ILE A 130 17.98 -13.90 -3.56
N ILE A 131 17.73 -15.10 -4.11
CA ILE A 131 16.73 -16.02 -3.58
C ILE A 131 17.08 -16.46 -2.15
N LEU A 132 18.36 -16.78 -1.89
CA LEU A 132 18.83 -17.14 -0.55
C LEU A 132 18.61 -16.02 0.46
N LEU A 133 19.06 -14.80 0.16
CA LEU A 133 18.87 -13.63 1.02
C LEU A 133 17.40 -13.33 1.27
N THR A 134 16.54 -13.58 0.27
CA THR A 134 15.08 -13.41 0.41
C THR A 134 14.48 -14.42 1.38
N ARG A 135 14.93 -15.69 1.33
CA ARG A 135 14.50 -16.73 2.27
C ARG A 135 14.97 -16.45 3.69
N GLU A 136 16.23 -16.06 3.85
CA GLU A 136 16.79 -15.65 5.16
C GLU A 136 15.97 -14.51 5.76
N PHE A 137 15.65 -13.47 4.97
CA PHE A 137 14.82 -12.36 5.42
C PHE A 137 13.40 -12.81 5.81
N GLU A 138 12.77 -13.70 5.03
CA GLU A 138 11.44 -14.23 5.33
C GLU A 138 11.42 -15.03 6.64
N GLU A 139 12.42 -15.88 6.85
CA GLU A 139 12.55 -16.70 8.07
C GLU A 139 12.84 -15.85 9.31
N GLU A 140 13.81 -14.93 9.23
CA GLU A 140 14.23 -14.13 10.38
C GLU A 140 13.28 -13.01 10.76
N TYR A 141 12.63 -12.37 9.78
CA TYR A 141 11.84 -11.15 10.02
C TYR A 141 10.33 -11.33 9.85
N LEU A 142 9.87 -12.08 8.84
CA LEU A 142 8.42 -12.22 8.59
C LEU A 142 7.79 -13.32 9.45
N ILE A 143 8.45 -14.48 9.57
CA ILE A 143 7.94 -15.61 10.36
C ILE A 143 8.14 -15.37 11.86
N LYS A 144 9.28 -14.79 12.26
CA LYS A 144 9.57 -14.51 13.67
C LYS A 144 8.64 -13.45 14.27
N ARG A 145 8.38 -12.35 13.54
CA ARG A 145 7.40 -11.34 13.97
C ARG A 145 5.99 -11.91 14.15
N LYS A 146 5.56 -12.82 13.28
CA LYS A 146 4.24 -13.47 13.42
C LYS A 146 4.13 -14.31 14.69
N ARG A 147 5.23 -14.97 15.12
CA ARG A 147 5.26 -15.74 16.38
C ARG A 147 5.36 -14.88 17.63
N GLU A 148 5.92 -13.66 17.52
CA GLU A 148 6.01 -12.72 18.64
C GLU A 148 4.72 -11.90 18.83
N GLU A 149 3.87 -11.83 17.79
CA GLU A 149 2.55 -11.18 17.83
C GLU A 149 1.40 -12.13 18.26
N GLU A 150 1.65 -13.45 18.36
CA GLU A 150 0.74 -14.48 18.92
C GLU A 150 0.99 -14.72 20.43
#